data_AF-A0A4S4LCQ6-F1
#
_entry.id   AF-A0A4S4LCQ6-F1
#
_cell.length_a   1.000
_cell.length_b   1.000
_cell.length_c   1.000
_cell.angle_alpha   90.00
_cell.angle_beta   90.00
_cell.angle_gamma   90.00
#
_symmetry.space_group_name_H-M   'P 1'
#
loop_
_entity.id
_entity.type
_entity.pdbx_description
1 polymer ?
#
loop_
_entity_poly.entity_id
_entity_poly.type
_entity_poly.pdbx_seq_one_letter_code
_entity_poly.pdbx_strand_id
1 'polypeptide(L)'
;MSDNTTLANDVFRASVPDIRAFAGLLRGICFSNSNQRATMTINKAGIVVFVEEARTLLGAALIVKELFDEFVYIPEDGDGDDDDRPTVLSFQLNTILECLNIFGTASGSGSLVASHRQAWRKTNEESDNENQGNVQKTGQHGRAQNNVNGNIDSFFPRADGKGTGMRLSYAGEGHGLVLLLAENSNGPTTTCELVTYEAEPQLDLPLDNRNVARQRAVSRPLLRIQAVGPFGSTEMDYPNDREVLETFECDSTVSYIYRFSHITRTLRALQGSSKTSLRIDGQGVLSLQFLSTSPSPKTGTQVDSIVDFRCLSIDDEM
;
A
#
# COMPACT_ATOMS: atom_id res chain seq x y z
N MET A 1 -37.32 -1.07 -14.30
CA MET A 1 -37.28 -0.73 -12.87
C MET A 1 -36.82 -1.99 -12.14
N SER A 2 -35.68 -2.62 -12.44
CA SER A 2 -34.27 -2.16 -12.36
C SER A 2 -34.02 -1.49 -11.00
N ASP A 3 -33.34 -2.11 -10.03
CA ASP A 3 -32.05 -2.79 -10.14
C ASP A 3 -31.98 -4.11 -9.37
N ASN A 4 -31.70 -5.19 -10.11
CA ASN A 4 -31.18 -6.44 -9.58
C ASN A 4 -29.94 -6.76 -10.42
N THR A 5 -28.94 -5.89 -10.31
CA THR A 5 -27.67 -6.02 -11.03
C THR A 5 -26.88 -7.11 -10.32
N THR A 6 -27.00 -8.32 -10.85
CA THR A 6 -25.94 -9.34 -10.91
C THR A 6 -24.89 -9.27 -9.79
N LEU A 7 -24.91 -10.24 -8.88
CA LEU A 7 -23.69 -10.77 -8.26
C LEU A 7 -22.79 -11.26 -9.42
N ALA A 8 -22.11 -10.34 -10.09
CA ALA A 8 -21.16 -10.65 -11.13
C ALA A 8 -20.05 -11.51 -10.49
N ASN A 9 -19.61 -12.53 -11.21
CA ASN A 9 -18.52 -13.40 -10.81
C ASN A 9 -17.21 -12.60 -10.86
N ASP A 10 -16.98 -11.74 -9.86
CA ASP A 10 -15.76 -10.95 -9.83
C ASP A 10 -14.56 -11.90 -9.72
N VAL A 11 -13.62 -11.70 -10.64
CA VAL A 11 -12.32 -12.36 -10.70
C VAL A 11 -11.52 -12.07 -9.43
N PHE A 12 -11.71 -10.89 -8.84
CA PHE A 12 -11.02 -10.50 -7.64
C PHE A 12 -11.89 -9.68 -6.69
N ARG A 13 -11.85 -10.02 -5.40
CA ARG A 13 -12.45 -9.28 -4.29
C ARG A 13 -11.51 -9.30 -3.11
N ALA A 14 -11.27 -8.14 -2.50
CA ALA A 14 -10.59 -8.09 -1.21
C ALA A 14 -11.14 -6.98 -0.32
N SER A 15 -11.00 -7.13 1.00
CA SER A 15 -11.39 -6.10 1.97
C SER A 15 -10.26 -5.80 2.94
N VAL A 16 -10.10 -4.53 3.29
CA VAL A 16 -9.22 -4.09 4.37
C VAL A 16 -10.04 -3.28 5.37
N PRO A 17 -9.94 -3.55 6.68
CA PRO A 17 -10.65 -2.75 7.68
C PRO A 17 -9.99 -1.40 7.94
N ASP A 18 -8.74 -1.22 7.50
CA ASP A 18 -8.04 0.04 7.57
C ASP A 18 -7.14 0.21 6.33
N ILE A 19 -7.48 1.20 5.50
CA ILE A 19 -6.75 1.50 4.28
C ILE A 19 -5.34 2.04 4.50
N ARG A 20 -4.94 2.45 5.71
CA ARG A 20 -3.65 3.12 5.93
C ARG A 20 -2.45 2.26 5.54
N ALA A 21 -2.51 0.96 5.82
CA ALA A 21 -1.46 0.02 5.43
C ALA A 21 -1.35 -0.11 3.90
N PHE A 22 -2.47 -0.41 3.24
CA PHE A 22 -2.55 -0.53 1.78
C PHE A 22 -2.12 0.77 1.08
N ALA A 23 -2.66 1.90 1.52
CA ALA A 23 -2.32 3.22 0.98
C ALA A 23 -0.86 3.60 1.27
N GLY A 24 -0.29 3.20 2.40
CA GLY A 24 1.12 3.40 2.74
C GLY A 24 2.05 2.71 1.74
N LEU A 25 1.77 1.45 1.41
CA LEU A 25 2.51 0.66 0.43
C LEU A 25 2.46 1.30 -0.97
N LEU A 26 1.26 1.68 -1.44
CA LEU A 26 1.10 2.36 -2.74
C LEU A 26 1.77 3.73 -2.79
N ARG A 27 1.71 4.50 -1.69
CA ARG A 27 2.43 5.77 -1.60
C ARG A 27 3.93 5.59 -1.63
N GLY A 28 4.45 4.49 -1.09
CA GLY A 28 5.87 4.14 -1.10
C GLY A 28 6.43 4.06 -2.52
N ILE A 29 5.62 3.65 -3.50
CA ILE A 29 6.01 3.55 -4.91
C ILE A 29 5.49 4.72 -5.78
N CYS A 30 4.89 5.75 -5.20
CA CYS A 30 4.37 6.90 -5.95
C CYS A 30 5.48 7.96 -6.13
N PHE A 31 6.05 8.04 -7.33
CA PHE A 31 7.22 8.89 -7.65
C PHE A 31 6.81 10.22 -8.29
N SER A 32 5.69 10.21 -9.02
CA SER A 32 5.15 11.40 -9.66
C SER A 32 3.86 11.84 -8.97
N ASN A 33 3.63 13.14 -8.93
CA ASN A 33 2.41 13.73 -8.41
C ASN A 33 1.26 13.75 -9.43
N SER A 34 1.50 13.32 -10.67
CA SER A 34 0.50 13.29 -11.74
C SER A 34 0.80 12.20 -12.76
N ASN A 35 -0.24 11.56 -13.30
CA ASN A 35 -0.19 10.68 -14.46
C ASN A 35 0.81 9.50 -14.35
N GLN A 36 1.15 9.05 -13.13
CA GLN A 36 1.89 7.80 -12.94
C GLN A 36 0.99 6.58 -13.15
N ARG A 37 1.21 5.84 -14.23
CA ARG A 37 0.53 4.56 -14.44
C ARG A 37 1.23 3.49 -13.61
N ALA A 38 0.43 2.67 -12.94
CA ALA A 38 0.89 1.47 -12.25
C ALA A 38 0.24 0.25 -12.89
N THR A 39 0.89 -0.88 -12.73
CA THR A 39 0.34 -2.17 -13.11
C THR A 39 0.27 -3.05 -11.88
N MET A 40 -0.82 -3.78 -11.78
CA MET A 40 -1.17 -4.63 -10.65
C MET A 40 -1.32 -6.06 -11.15
N THR A 41 -0.63 -6.96 -10.47
CA THR A 41 -0.70 -8.41 -10.67
C THR A 41 -1.39 -9.02 -9.45
N ILE A 42 -2.40 -9.85 -9.68
CA ILE A 42 -3.21 -10.50 -8.65
C ILE A 42 -3.06 -12.01 -8.79
N ASN A 43 -2.79 -12.70 -7.68
CA ASN A 43 -2.70 -14.16 -7.64
C ASN A 43 -3.16 -14.72 -6.28
N LYS A 44 -3.03 -16.05 -6.11
CA LYS A 44 -3.41 -16.78 -4.88
C LYS A 44 -2.61 -16.36 -3.63
N ALA A 45 -1.46 -15.70 -3.79
CA ALA A 45 -0.60 -15.25 -2.68
C ALA A 45 -0.88 -13.79 -2.26
N GLY A 46 -1.34 -12.94 -3.18
CA GLY A 46 -1.62 -11.54 -2.88
C GLY A 46 -1.65 -10.65 -4.13
N ILE A 47 -1.27 -9.39 -3.92
CA ILE A 47 -1.22 -8.35 -4.95
C ILE A 47 0.22 -7.83 -5.07
N VAL A 48 0.70 -7.64 -6.28
CA VAL A 48 1.93 -6.88 -6.55
C VAL A 48 1.55 -5.67 -7.39
N VAL A 49 1.86 -4.47 -6.92
CA VAL A 49 1.69 -3.24 -7.70
C VAL A 49 3.06 -2.69 -8.02
N PHE A 50 3.35 -2.40 -9.27
CA PHE A 50 4.63 -1.82 -9.66
C PHE A 50 4.48 -0.64 -10.59
N VAL A 51 5.52 0.20 -10.57
CA VAL A 51 5.69 1.38 -11.40
C VAL A 51 7.09 1.38 -11.98
N GLU A 52 7.23 2.01 -13.14
CA GLU A 52 8.50 2.15 -13.82
C GLU A 52 8.80 3.64 -14.07
N GLU A 53 10.06 4.05 -13.95
CA GLU A 53 10.55 5.36 -14.38
C GLU A 53 11.75 5.17 -15.32
N ALA A 54 11.62 5.70 -16.54
CA ALA A 54 12.69 5.79 -17.54
C ALA A 54 13.44 4.47 -17.82
N ARG A 55 12.77 3.31 -17.76
CA ARG A 55 13.38 1.97 -17.98
C ARG A 55 14.63 1.68 -17.14
N THR A 56 14.81 2.40 -16.03
CA THR A 56 16.02 2.33 -15.18
C THR A 56 15.70 2.25 -13.69
N LEU A 57 14.46 2.55 -13.31
CA LEU A 57 13.94 2.40 -11.96
C LEU A 57 12.63 1.60 -12.02
N LEU A 58 12.57 0.53 -11.23
CA LEU A 58 11.37 -0.23 -10.94
C LEU A 58 11.06 -0.08 -9.45
N GLY A 59 9.82 0.27 -9.11
CA GLY A 59 9.31 0.20 -7.74
C GLY A 59 8.14 -0.77 -7.67
N ALA A 60 8.15 -1.67 -6.70
CA ALA A 60 7.12 -2.69 -6.51
C ALA A 60 6.67 -2.74 -5.05
N ALA A 61 5.36 -2.72 -4.82
CA ALA A 61 4.72 -3.01 -3.54
C ALA A 61 4.14 -4.43 -3.60
N LEU A 62 4.71 -5.33 -2.80
CA LEU A 62 4.28 -6.72 -2.64
C LEU A 62 3.38 -6.79 -1.40
N ILE A 63 2.10 -7.01 -1.63
CA ILE A 63 1.03 -6.95 -0.64
C ILE A 63 0.49 -8.37 -0.43
N VAL A 64 0.81 -8.96 0.72
CA VAL A 64 0.39 -10.33 1.04
C VAL A 64 -1.10 -10.41 1.34
N LYS A 65 -1.76 -11.52 0.97
CA LYS A 65 -3.21 -11.69 1.16
C LYS A 65 -3.66 -11.58 2.63
N GLU A 66 -2.77 -11.86 3.58
CA GLU A 66 -3.05 -11.80 5.02
C GLU A 66 -3.21 -10.37 5.55
N LEU A 67 -2.87 -9.35 4.73
CA LEU A 67 -3.22 -7.95 5.01
C LEU A 67 -4.74 -7.72 4.93
N PHE A 68 -5.46 -8.56 4.18
CA PHE A 68 -6.88 -8.42 3.90
C PHE A 68 -7.74 -9.31 4.80
N ASP A 69 -8.91 -8.79 5.17
CA ASP A 69 -9.93 -9.55 5.90
C ASP A 69 -10.70 -10.49 4.98
N GLU A 70 -10.98 -10.06 3.76
CA GLU A 70 -11.45 -10.90 2.66
C GLU A 70 -10.40 -10.86 1.55
N PHE A 71 -10.07 -12.01 0.98
CA PHE A 71 -9.26 -12.10 -0.23
C PHE A 71 -9.74 -13.30 -1.04
N VAL A 72 -10.46 -13.02 -2.13
CA VAL A 72 -11.03 -14.00 -3.04
C VAL A 72 -10.50 -13.68 -4.43
N TYR A 73 -9.86 -14.67 -5.03
CA TYR A 73 -9.31 -14.58 -6.38
C TYR A 73 -9.70 -15.83 -7.16
N ILE A 74 -10.31 -15.62 -8.33
CA ILE A 74 -10.81 -16.64 -9.25
C ILE A 74 -10.26 -16.27 -10.63
N PRO A 75 -9.22 -16.96 -11.15
CA PRO A 75 -8.58 -16.62 -12.42
C PRO A 75 -9.56 -16.78 -13.61
N GLU A 76 -9.36 -15.98 -14.67
CA GLU A 76 -10.31 -15.85 -15.80
C GLU A 76 -10.39 -17.06 -16.76
N ASP A 77 -9.51 -18.08 -16.66
CA ASP A 77 -9.46 -19.21 -17.62
C ASP A 77 -9.17 -20.58 -16.96
N GLY A 78 -9.95 -20.97 -15.95
CA GLY A 78 -9.71 -22.18 -15.15
C GLY A 78 -10.29 -23.51 -15.70
N ASP A 79 -10.02 -23.89 -16.95
CA ASP A 79 -10.41 -25.22 -17.51
C ASP A 79 -9.21 -26.05 -18.05
N GLY A 80 -7.96 -25.68 -17.75
CA GLY A 80 -6.75 -26.43 -18.14
C GLY A 80 -5.58 -26.30 -17.16
N ASP A 81 -4.52 -27.09 -17.35
CA ASP A 81 -3.28 -27.22 -16.52
C ASP A 81 -2.48 -25.90 -16.28
N ASP A 82 -3.04 -24.73 -16.57
CA ASP A 82 -2.42 -23.38 -16.53
C ASP A 82 -2.97 -22.52 -15.37
N ASP A 83 -3.38 -23.15 -14.25
CA ASP A 83 -4.02 -22.58 -13.04
C ASP A 83 -3.13 -21.60 -12.22
N ASP A 84 -2.01 -21.16 -12.80
CA ASP A 84 -1.02 -20.27 -12.20
C ASP A 84 -0.89 -18.90 -12.90
N ARG A 85 -1.62 -18.65 -14.00
CA ARG A 85 -1.57 -17.32 -14.64
C ARG A 85 -2.22 -16.26 -13.75
N PRO A 86 -1.50 -15.16 -13.42
CA PRO A 86 -2.07 -14.10 -12.62
C PRO A 86 -2.93 -13.17 -13.48
N THR A 87 -3.96 -12.56 -12.88
CA THR A 87 -4.68 -11.44 -13.49
C THR A 87 -3.81 -10.19 -13.43
N VAL A 88 -3.68 -9.50 -14.55
CA VAL A 88 -2.87 -8.28 -14.66
C VAL A 88 -3.74 -7.14 -15.19
N LEU A 89 -3.66 -5.97 -14.56
CA LEU A 89 -4.34 -4.76 -15.01
C LEU A 89 -3.48 -3.53 -14.74
N SER A 90 -3.63 -2.48 -15.56
CA SER A 90 -3.03 -1.17 -15.31
C SER A 90 -4.06 -0.14 -14.90
N PHE A 91 -3.66 0.84 -14.08
CA PHE A 91 -4.50 1.97 -13.67
C PHE A 91 -3.66 3.20 -13.30
N GLN A 92 -4.35 4.33 -13.09
CA GLN A 92 -3.72 5.58 -12.69
C GLN A 92 -3.45 5.60 -11.18
N LEU A 93 -2.18 5.44 -10.77
CA LEU A 93 -1.78 5.30 -9.35
C LEU A 93 -2.18 6.52 -8.51
N ASN A 94 -2.04 7.72 -9.07
CA ASN A 94 -2.47 8.94 -8.39
C ASN A 94 -3.97 8.94 -8.09
N THR A 95 -4.80 8.45 -9.03
CA THR A 95 -6.26 8.38 -8.85
C THR A 95 -6.66 7.41 -7.74
N ILE A 96 -6.06 6.21 -7.67
CA ILE A 96 -6.37 5.29 -6.56
C ILE A 96 -5.97 5.90 -5.21
N LEU A 97 -4.84 6.60 -5.15
CA LEU A 97 -4.37 7.27 -3.92
C LEU A 97 -5.30 8.42 -3.49
N GLU A 98 -5.87 9.15 -4.45
CA GLU A 98 -6.89 10.18 -4.19
C GLU A 98 -8.19 9.54 -3.69
N CYS A 99 -8.67 8.47 -4.32
CA CYS A 99 -9.86 7.72 -3.89
C CYS A 99 -9.70 7.19 -2.46
N LEU A 100 -8.55 6.59 -2.15
CA LEU A 100 -8.24 6.11 -0.80
C LEU A 100 -8.26 7.27 0.21
N ASN A 101 -7.89 8.48 -0.18
CA ASN A 101 -7.85 9.63 0.71
C ASN A 101 -9.12 10.49 0.69
N ILE A 102 -10.25 10.00 0.16
CA ILE A 102 -11.51 10.77 0.08
C ILE A 102 -11.99 11.28 1.45
N PHE A 103 -11.78 10.48 2.51
CA PHE A 103 -12.11 10.84 3.90
C PHE A 103 -10.92 11.46 4.65
N GLY A 104 -9.75 11.61 4.03
CA GLY A 104 -8.55 12.18 4.65
C GLY A 104 -7.86 11.31 5.71
N THR A 105 -8.37 10.09 5.97
CA THR A 105 -7.83 9.19 7.01
C THR A 105 -6.70 8.29 6.53
N ALA A 106 -6.38 8.31 5.25
CA ALA A 106 -5.43 7.36 4.65
C ALA A 106 -3.96 7.70 4.96
N SER A 107 -3.69 8.87 5.56
CA SER A 107 -2.36 9.28 6.01
C SER A 107 -2.19 8.93 7.50
N GLY A 108 -1.11 8.24 7.87
CA GLY A 108 -0.85 7.77 9.24
C GLY A 108 -0.71 8.86 10.31
N SER A 109 -0.70 10.13 9.91
CA SER A 109 -0.84 11.28 10.79
C SER A 109 -2.28 11.73 10.77
N GLY A 110 -2.96 11.71 11.92
CA GLY A 110 -4.31 12.24 12.06
C GLY A 110 -4.37 13.67 11.54
N SER A 111 -4.84 13.82 10.30
CA SER A 111 -5.15 15.13 9.74
C SER A 111 -6.40 15.60 10.46
N LEU A 112 -6.20 16.48 11.43
CA LEU A 112 -7.25 17.30 12.01
C LEU A 112 -7.76 18.26 10.93
N VAL A 113 -8.52 17.74 9.97
CA VAL A 113 -9.39 18.61 9.18
C VAL A 113 -10.57 18.91 10.07
N ALA A 114 -10.46 20.05 10.76
CA ALA A 114 -11.55 20.67 11.47
C ALA A 114 -12.78 20.69 10.57
N SER A 115 -13.82 19.92 10.93
CA SER A 115 -15.14 20.05 10.34
C SER A 115 -15.69 21.42 10.72
N HIS A 116 -15.38 22.42 9.90
CA HIS A 116 -16.05 23.69 9.92
C HIS A 116 -17.41 23.49 9.22
N ARG A 117 -18.43 23.11 9.99
CA ARG A 117 -19.83 23.35 9.61
C ARG A 117 -20.49 24.19 10.69
N GLN A 118 -20.81 25.40 10.26
CA GLN A 118 -21.39 26.51 11.00
C GLN A 118 -22.76 26.11 11.57
N ALA A 119 -22.96 26.26 12.88
CA ALA A 119 -24.28 26.35 13.49
C ALA A 119 -24.58 27.82 13.74
N TRP A 120 -25.66 28.31 13.13
CA TRP A 120 -26.11 29.69 13.21
C TRP A 120 -26.35 30.12 14.66
N ARG A 121 -25.70 31.22 15.03
CA ARG A 121 -25.84 31.92 16.29
C ARG A 121 -27.17 32.67 16.29
N LYS A 122 -28.14 32.25 17.11
CA LYS A 122 -29.20 33.13 17.61
C LYS A 122 -29.00 33.30 19.11
N THR A 123 -28.53 34.49 19.46
CA THR A 123 -28.67 35.09 20.79
C THR A 123 -30.15 35.39 21.05
N ASN A 124 -30.64 35.02 22.22
CA ASN A 124 -31.48 35.89 23.05
C ASN A 124 -31.59 35.34 24.47
N GLU A 125 -31.81 36.28 25.36
CA GLU A 125 -31.54 36.31 26.79
C GLU A 125 -32.54 35.54 27.68
N GLU A 126 -32.04 35.28 28.89
CA GLU A 126 -32.72 35.39 30.19
C GLU A 126 -33.60 34.27 30.80
N SER A 127 -33.28 34.04 32.08
CA SER A 127 -34.13 33.68 33.23
C SER A 127 -34.28 32.21 33.66
N ASP A 128 -33.57 31.89 34.75
CA ASP A 128 -33.95 31.14 35.96
C ASP A 128 -35.22 30.26 35.96
N ASN A 129 -35.07 28.97 36.27
CA ASN A 129 -35.58 28.41 37.54
C ASN A 129 -35.21 26.92 37.73
N GLU A 130 -34.96 26.56 38.98
CA GLU A 130 -34.82 25.18 39.47
C GLU A 130 -36.16 24.42 39.37
N ASN A 131 -36.14 23.14 38.99
CA ASN A 131 -37.01 22.15 39.63
C ASN A 131 -36.52 20.71 39.43
N GLN A 132 -36.56 19.96 40.53
CA GLN A 132 -36.43 18.51 40.59
C GLN A 132 -37.64 17.83 39.95
N GLY A 133 -37.41 16.73 39.24
CA GLY A 133 -38.49 15.96 38.61
C GLY A 133 -38.02 14.58 38.19
N ASN A 134 -38.05 13.65 39.15
CA ASN A 134 -37.92 12.21 38.95
C ASN A 134 -39.06 11.72 38.04
N VAL A 135 -38.77 11.24 36.83
CA VAL A 135 -39.77 10.54 35.99
C VAL A 135 -39.15 9.34 35.29
N GLN A 136 -39.66 8.19 35.74
CA GLN A 136 -39.48 6.84 35.26
C GLN A 136 -40.15 6.64 33.89
N LYS A 137 -39.45 6.05 32.91
CA LYS A 137 -40.03 5.49 31.68
C LYS A 137 -39.34 4.18 31.36
N THR A 138 -39.89 3.05 31.79
CA THR A 138 -40.79 2.17 31.01
C THR A 138 -40.21 1.79 29.65
N GLY A 139 -39.76 0.53 29.57
CA GLY A 139 -39.29 -0.09 28.35
C GLY A 139 -40.40 -0.18 27.31
N GLN A 140 -40.03 0.04 26.05
CA GLN A 140 -40.90 -0.18 24.92
C GLN A 140 -40.18 -1.06 23.91
N HIS A 141 -40.75 -2.24 23.69
CA HIS A 141 -40.43 -3.14 22.60
C HIS A 141 -40.61 -2.44 21.25
N GLY A 142 -39.51 -2.29 20.51
CA GLY A 142 -39.50 -1.93 19.10
C GLY A 142 -39.12 -3.14 18.26
N ARG A 143 -40.06 -3.59 17.43
CA ARG A 143 -40.02 -4.70 16.47
C ARG A 143 -38.68 -4.87 15.76
N ALA A 144 -38.13 -6.08 15.83
CA ALA A 144 -37.12 -6.58 14.89
C ALA A 144 -37.75 -6.66 13.50
N GLN A 145 -37.33 -5.77 12.61
CA GLN A 145 -37.67 -5.80 11.20
C GLN A 145 -36.52 -6.53 10.50
N ASN A 146 -36.74 -7.80 10.15
CA ASN A 146 -35.80 -8.61 9.37
C ASN A 146 -35.60 -7.96 8.00
N ASN A 147 -34.52 -7.20 7.86
CA ASN A 147 -34.07 -6.70 6.57
C ASN A 147 -33.01 -7.65 6.03
N VAL A 148 -33.36 -8.37 4.96
CA VAL A 148 -32.54 -9.38 4.28
C VAL A 148 -31.65 -8.68 3.24
N ASN A 149 -30.88 -7.69 3.68
CA ASN A 149 -29.78 -7.10 2.91
C ASN A 149 -28.48 -7.45 3.65
N GLY A 150 -27.57 -8.16 2.98
CA GLY A 150 -26.28 -8.57 3.52
C GLY A 150 -25.61 -7.41 4.24
N ASN A 151 -25.47 -7.55 5.56
CA ASN A 151 -25.27 -6.44 6.45
C ASN A 151 -23.86 -5.85 6.25
N ILE A 152 -23.79 -4.59 5.82
CA ILE A 152 -22.53 -3.84 5.68
C ILE A 152 -21.73 -3.85 7.00
N ASP A 153 -22.43 -3.98 8.14
CA ASP A 153 -21.83 -4.16 9.48
C ASP A 153 -20.88 -5.36 9.58
N SER A 154 -21.09 -6.41 8.76
CA SER A 154 -20.22 -7.59 8.77
C SER A 154 -18.83 -7.32 8.17
N PHE A 155 -18.69 -6.29 7.35
CA PHE A 155 -17.46 -5.96 6.62
C PHE A 155 -16.66 -4.80 7.23
N PHE A 156 -17.26 -4.02 8.15
CA PHE A 156 -16.62 -2.89 8.83
C PHE A 156 -16.70 -3.05 10.36
N PRO A 157 -16.04 -4.08 10.95
CA PRO A 157 -16.31 -4.54 12.31
C PRO A 157 -15.74 -3.66 13.44
N ARG A 158 -15.17 -2.48 13.13
CA ARG A 158 -14.52 -1.63 14.13
C ARG A 158 -15.51 -0.78 14.93
N ALA A 159 -15.84 -1.26 16.13
CA ALA A 159 -16.60 -0.53 17.15
C ALA A 159 -15.87 0.71 17.71
N ASP A 160 -14.55 0.80 17.51
CA ASP A 160 -13.69 1.92 17.90
C ASP A 160 -13.77 3.13 16.96
N GLY A 161 -14.42 3.02 15.80
CA GLY A 161 -14.76 4.12 14.90
C GLY A 161 -13.57 4.90 14.33
N LYS A 162 -12.36 4.31 14.34
CA LYS A 162 -11.13 4.95 13.90
C LYS A 162 -10.54 4.22 12.68
N GLY A 163 -10.78 4.77 11.51
CA GLY A 163 -10.19 4.30 10.25
C GLY A 163 -11.23 4.28 9.12
N THR A 164 -10.74 4.22 7.89
CA THR A 164 -11.60 3.96 6.71
C THR A 164 -11.34 2.54 6.28
N GLY A 165 -12.38 1.73 6.19
CA GLY A 165 -12.32 0.42 5.55
C GLY A 165 -12.55 0.55 4.04
N MET A 166 -12.10 -0.45 3.29
CA MET A 166 -12.29 -0.53 1.85
C MET A 166 -12.60 -1.97 1.43
N ARG A 167 -13.52 -2.11 0.46
CA ARG A 167 -13.63 -3.29 -0.40
C ARG A 167 -13.12 -2.93 -1.79
N LEU A 168 -12.22 -3.74 -2.32
CA LEU A 168 -11.68 -3.66 -3.67
C LEU A 168 -12.26 -4.81 -4.49
N SER A 169 -12.80 -4.54 -5.66
CA SER A 169 -13.36 -5.56 -6.56
C SER A 169 -13.01 -5.29 -8.01
N TYR A 170 -12.77 -6.36 -8.75
CA TYR A 170 -12.48 -6.32 -10.19
C TYR A 170 -13.21 -7.47 -10.87
N ALA A 171 -14.09 -7.12 -11.82
CA ALA A 171 -14.95 -8.08 -12.49
C ALA A 171 -14.22 -8.90 -13.57
N GLY A 172 -13.06 -8.42 -14.05
CA GLY A 172 -12.33 -9.05 -15.13
C GLY A 172 -11.90 -8.06 -16.21
N GLU A 173 -11.24 -8.57 -17.24
CA GLU A 173 -10.77 -7.76 -18.39
C GLU A 173 -11.90 -6.86 -18.94
N GLY A 174 -11.56 -5.62 -19.26
CA GLY A 174 -12.51 -4.61 -19.77
C GLY A 174 -13.39 -3.93 -18.73
N HIS A 175 -13.33 -4.32 -17.45
CA HIS A 175 -14.10 -3.70 -16.37
C HIS A 175 -13.26 -2.73 -15.52
N GLY A 176 -13.92 -1.78 -14.85
CA GLY A 176 -13.25 -0.89 -13.91
C GLY A 176 -12.80 -1.59 -12.62
N LEU A 177 -11.77 -1.05 -11.98
CA LEU A 177 -11.38 -1.44 -10.61
C LEU A 177 -12.24 -0.63 -9.63
N VAL A 178 -13.08 -1.32 -8.86
CA VAL A 178 -14.08 -0.68 -7.99
C VAL A 178 -13.59 -0.67 -6.55
N LEU A 179 -13.61 0.50 -5.91
CA LEU A 179 -13.34 0.72 -4.50
C LEU A 179 -14.62 1.14 -3.80
N LEU A 180 -15.06 0.42 -2.78
CA LEU A 180 -16.12 0.81 -1.87
C LEU A 180 -15.51 1.15 -0.51
N LEU A 181 -15.54 2.43 -0.13
CA LEU A 181 -14.94 2.97 1.08
C LEU A 181 -16.01 3.34 2.12
N ALA A 182 -15.74 3.08 3.40
CA ALA A 182 -16.61 3.48 4.50
C ALA A 182 -15.81 3.80 5.78
N GLU A 183 -16.15 4.88 6.49
CA GLU A 183 -15.53 5.22 7.79
C GLU A 183 -16.12 4.42 8.95
N ASN A 184 -17.40 4.06 8.88
CA ASN A 184 -18.07 3.18 9.82
C ASN A 184 -19.30 2.55 9.15
N SER A 185 -19.88 1.53 9.78
CA SER A 185 -20.96 0.75 9.17
C SER A 185 -22.27 1.52 8.96
N ASN A 186 -22.48 2.61 9.71
CA ASN A 186 -23.63 3.51 9.58
C ASN A 186 -23.23 4.87 8.94
N GLY A 187 -22.03 4.92 8.35
CA GLY A 187 -21.36 6.13 7.93
C GLY A 187 -21.58 6.40 6.44
N PRO A 188 -21.09 7.55 5.95
CA PRO A 188 -21.06 7.78 4.52
C PRO A 188 -20.21 6.70 3.84
N THR A 189 -20.75 6.15 2.75
CA THR A 189 -20.02 5.25 1.86
C THR A 189 -19.68 5.99 0.57
N THR A 190 -18.52 5.68 0.01
CA THR A 190 -18.08 6.22 -1.28
C THR A 190 -17.71 5.06 -2.19
N THR A 191 -18.28 5.04 -3.40
CA THR A 191 -17.87 4.12 -4.46
C THR A 191 -17.05 4.88 -5.49
N CYS A 192 -15.85 4.40 -5.77
CA CYS A 192 -15.00 4.88 -6.85
C CYS A 192 -14.84 3.76 -7.87
N GLU A 193 -15.00 4.06 -9.15
CA GLU A 193 -14.72 3.14 -10.24
C GLU A 193 -13.55 3.71 -11.05
N LEU A 194 -12.43 2.99 -11.08
CA LEU A 194 -11.23 3.38 -11.80
C LEU A 194 -11.23 2.72 -13.17
N VAL A 195 -10.92 3.51 -14.18
CA VAL A 195 -10.62 2.99 -15.52
C VAL A 195 -9.36 2.11 -15.44
N THR A 196 -9.48 0.91 -15.99
CA THR A 196 -8.36 -0.02 -16.17
C THR A 196 -7.87 0.02 -17.61
N TYR A 197 -6.62 -0.35 -17.80
CA TYR A 197 -5.97 -0.42 -19.10
C TYR A 197 -5.29 -1.77 -19.26
N GLU A 198 -5.10 -2.16 -20.52
CA GLU A 198 -4.23 -3.28 -20.86
C GLU A 198 -2.81 -3.03 -20.35
N ALA A 199 -2.22 -4.06 -19.74
CA ALA A 199 -0.91 -3.94 -19.10
C ALA A 199 0.21 -3.92 -20.14
N GLU A 200 1.09 -2.93 -20.04
CA GLU A 200 2.30 -2.89 -20.86
C GLU A 200 3.37 -3.87 -20.35
N PRO A 201 4.23 -4.40 -21.24
CA PRO A 201 5.35 -5.23 -20.85
C PRO A 201 6.24 -4.53 -19.80
N GLN A 202 6.45 -5.23 -18.69
CA GLN A 202 7.26 -4.76 -17.57
C GLN A 202 8.74 -4.78 -17.91
N LEU A 203 9.49 -3.80 -17.41
CA LEU A 203 10.93 -3.96 -17.27
C LEU A 203 11.25 -5.07 -16.26
N ASP A 204 11.95 -6.10 -16.72
CA ASP A 204 12.52 -7.12 -15.85
C ASP A 204 13.97 -6.74 -15.51
N LEU A 205 14.23 -6.52 -14.22
CA LEU A 205 15.56 -6.26 -13.67
C LEU A 205 15.92 -7.43 -12.75
N PRO A 206 16.31 -8.59 -13.29
CA PRO A 206 16.61 -9.76 -12.49
C PRO A 206 17.81 -9.47 -11.58
N LEU A 207 17.69 -9.86 -10.32
CA LEU A 207 18.81 -9.84 -9.37
C LEU A 207 19.43 -11.23 -9.36
N ASP A 208 20.68 -11.34 -9.79
CA ASP A 208 21.39 -12.62 -9.72
C ASP A 208 21.82 -12.89 -8.26
N ASN A 209 21.04 -13.70 -7.55
CA ASN A 209 21.34 -14.12 -6.17
C ASN A 209 22.38 -15.27 -6.11
N ARG A 210 23.29 -15.38 -7.09
CA ARG A 210 24.28 -16.44 -7.11
C ARG A 210 25.10 -16.45 -5.81
N ASN A 211 24.92 -17.53 -5.04
CA ASN A 211 25.75 -17.88 -3.90
C ASN A 211 27.15 -18.25 -4.40
N VAL A 212 28.02 -17.27 -4.61
CA VAL A 212 29.42 -17.53 -4.91
C VAL A 212 30.07 -18.07 -3.64
N ALA A 213 30.85 -19.14 -3.78
CA ALA A 213 31.50 -19.79 -2.65
C ALA A 213 32.36 -18.78 -1.87
N ARG A 214 32.02 -18.55 -0.59
CA ARG A 214 32.69 -17.65 0.35
C ARG A 214 34.21 -17.74 0.24
N GLN A 215 34.84 -16.83 -0.52
CA GLN A 215 36.27 -16.61 -0.43
C GLN A 215 36.53 -15.67 0.74
N ARG A 216 37.49 -16.02 1.60
CA ARG A 216 37.84 -15.20 2.77
C ARG A 216 38.37 -13.84 2.29
N ALA A 217 37.58 -12.79 2.47
CA ALA A 217 38.03 -11.41 2.28
C ALA A 217 39.23 -11.13 3.19
N VAL A 218 40.29 -10.54 2.63
CA VAL A 218 41.57 -10.25 3.29
C VAL A 218 41.50 -8.95 4.12
N SER A 219 40.52 -8.10 3.87
CA SER A 219 40.27 -6.82 4.56
C SER A 219 38.94 -6.83 5.32
N ARG A 220 38.82 -5.98 6.35
CA ARG A 220 37.52 -5.73 7.00
C ARG A 220 36.55 -5.19 5.94
N PRO A 221 35.38 -5.82 5.75
CA PRO A 221 34.44 -5.37 4.75
C PRO A 221 33.90 -4.00 5.22
N LEU A 222 33.90 -3.02 4.31
CA LEU A 222 33.49 -1.65 4.57
C LEU A 222 32.37 -1.31 3.58
N LEU A 223 31.25 -0.81 4.08
CA LEU A 223 30.26 -0.14 3.26
C LEU A 223 30.56 1.36 3.27
N ARG A 224 30.72 1.95 2.09
CA ARG A 224 30.82 3.40 1.90
C ARG A 224 29.65 3.88 1.06
N ILE A 225 28.96 4.91 1.53
CA ILE A 225 27.99 5.67 0.75
C ILE A 225 28.63 7.01 0.41
N GLN A 226 28.74 7.32 -0.88
CA GLN A 226 29.30 8.58 -1.35
C GLN A 226 28.27 9.31 -2.21
N ALA A 227 28.14 10.62 -2.00
CA ALA A 227 27.38 11.51 -2.87
C ALA A 227 28.30 12.61 -3.39
N VAL A 228 28.27 12.82 -4.72
CA VAL A 228 29.09 13.81 -5.41
C VAL A 228 28.16 14.86 -6.03
N GLY A 229 28.49 16.13 -5.82
CA GLY A 229 27.78 17.26 -6.41
C GLY A 229 28.74 18.32 -6.94
N PRO A 230 28.23 19.42 -7.55
CA PRO A 230 29.06 20.43 -8.18
C PRO A 230 30.05 21.14 -7.24
N PHE A 231 29.74 21.19 -5.94
CA PHE A 231 30.49 21.92 -4.93
C PHE A 231 31.26 21.01 -3.96
N GLY A 232 31.42 19.73 -4.30
CA GLY A 232 32.16 18.77 -3.50
C GLY A 232 31.43 17.44 -3.35
N SER A 233 32.01 16.57 -2.52
CA SER A 233 31.47 15.26 -2.19
C SER A 233 31.31 15.09 -0.69
N THR A 234 30.36 14.25 -0.30
CA THR A 234 30.22 13.75 1.07
C THR A 234 30.34 12.23 1.05
N GLU A 235 30.95 11.67 2.10
CA GLU A 235 31.11 10.23 2.27
C GLU A 235 30.70 9.80 3.68
N MET A 236 30.09 8.63 3.78
CA MET A 236 29.72 7.97 5.02
C MET A 236 30.28 6.55 4.99
N ASP A 237 31.15 6.26 5.96
CA ASP A 237 31.79 4.96 6.14
C ASP A 237 31.14 4.19 7.29
N TYR A 238 30.80 2.92 7.04
CA TYR A 238 30.21 2.02 8.02
C TYR A 238 31.16 0.83 8.27
N PRO A 239 32.17 0.99 9.14
CA PRO A 239 33.15 -0.06 9.43
C PRO A 239 32.58 -1.12 10.38
N ASN A 240 31.79 -2.07 9.87
CA ASN A 240 31.10 -3.09 10.67
C ASN A 240 30.33 -2.51 11.86
N ASP A 241 29.67 -1.38 11.65
CA ASP A 241 28.85 -0.73 12.66
C ASP A 241 27.61 -1.57 12.92
N ARG A 242 27.59 -2.31 14.04
CA ARG A 242 26.48 -3.20 14.42
C ARG A 242 25.23 -2.43 14.87
N GLU A 243 25.34 -1.13 15.14
CA GLU A 243 24.18 -0.30 15.43
C GLU A 243 23.42 0.08 14.14
N VAL A 244 24.12 0.08 13.00
CA VAL A 244 23.54 0.41 11.69
C VAL A 244 23.29 -0.83 10.82
N LEU A 245 24.21 -1.79 10.82
CA LEU A 245 24.20 -2.97 9.97
C LEU A 245 23.91 -4.23 10.82
N GLU A 246 22.69 -4.76 10.73
CA GLU A 246 22.34 -6.05 11.36
C GLU A 246 23.20 -7.20 10.75
N THR A 247 23.36 -7.18 9.43
CA THR A 247 24.16 -8.15 8.66
C THR A 247 24.87 -7.43 7.52
N PHE A 248 26.09 -7.86 7.20
CA PHE A 248 26.83 -7.36 6.04
C PHE A 248 27.66 -8.49 5.43
N GLU A 249 27.36 -8.80 4.17
CA GLU A 249 28.05 -9.82 3.37
C GLU A 249 28.52 -9.19 2.07
N CYS A 250 29.80 -9.33 1.75
CA CYS A 250 30.41 -8.77 0.56
C CYS A 250 31.64 -9.62 0.20
N ASP A 251 31.54 -10.39 -0.89
CA ASP A 251 32.58 -11.35 -1.30
C ASP A 251 33.79 -10.66 -1.95
N SER A 252 33.57 -9.53 -2.61
CA SER A 252 34.60 -8.76 -3.30
C SER A 252 34.29 -7.27 -3.27
N THR A 253 35.33 -6.44 -3.30
CA THR A 253 35.17 -4.98 -3.37
C THR A 253 34.55 -4.61 -4.71
N VAL A 254 33.38 -3.97 -4.66
CA VAL A 254 32.64 -3.46 -5.82
C VAL A 254 32.30 -1.99 -5.60
N SER A 255 32.11 -1.26 -6.70
CA SER A 255 31.69 0.14 -6.69
C SER A 255 30.78 0.41 -7.88
N TYR A 256 29.61 1.00 -7.62
CA TYR A 256 28.62 1.32 -8.65
C TYR A 256 28.01 2.69 -8.35
N ILE A 257 27.63 3.41 -9.40
CA ILE A 257 27.04 4.75 -9.32
C ILE A 257 25.58 4.67 -9.72
N TYR A 258 24.71 5.36 -9.00
CA TYR A 258 23.27 5.38 -9.25
C TYR A 258 22.76 6.81 -9.37
N ARG A 259 21.67 7.00 -10.13
CA ARG A 259 21.03 8.32 -10.24
C ARG A 259 20.51 8.74 -8.87
N PHE A 260 20.96 9.89 -8.38
CA PHE A 260 20.49 10.44 -7.10
C PHE A 260 18.96 10.60 -7.08
N SER A 261 18.34 10.98 -8.21
CA SER A 261 16.88 11.06 -8.33
C SER A 261 16.19 9.75 -7.98
N HIS A 262 16.73 8.60 -8.41
CA HIS A 262 16.18 7.28 -8.16
C HIS A 262 16.28 6.91 -6.69
N ILE A 263 17.44 7.18 -6.08
CA ILE A 263 17.65 6.96 -4.64
C ILE A 263 16.67 7.81 -3.82
N THR A 264 16.44 9.07 -4.19
CA THR A 264 15.50 9.93 -3.46
C THR A 264 14.04 9.46 -3.55
N ARG A 265 13.65 8.72 -4.60
CA ARG A 265 12.29 8.11 -4.68
C ARG A 265 12.04 7.10 -3.56
N THR A 266 13.09 6.43 -3.07
CA THR A 266 12.99 5.38 -2.05
C THR A 266 12.72 5.90 -0.65
N LEU A 267 12.97 7.20 -0.39
CA LEU A 267 12.94 7.79 0.94
C LEU A 267 11.59 7.62 1.65
N ARG A 268 10.48 7.67 0.89
CA ARG A 268 9.15 7.51 1.47
C ARG A 268 8.91 6.09 1.97
N ALA A 269 9.38 5.07 1.25
CA ALA A 269 9.30 3.69 1.68
C ALA A 269 10.22 3.44 2.89
N LEU A 270 11.44 4.01 2.87
CA LEU A 270 12.39 3.92 3.97
C LEU A 270 11.80 4.47 5.29
N GLN A 271 11.16 5.65 5.26
CA GLN A 271 10.58 6.29 6.45
C GLN A 271 9.50 5.45 7.16
N GLY A 272 8.79 4.59 6.44
CA GLY A 272 7.75 3.71 6.98
C GLY A 272 8.20 2.28 7.23
N SER A 273 9.48 1.98 7.00
CA SER A 273 10.00 0.61 7.07
C SER A 273 10.48 0.23 8.46
N SER A 274 10.24 -1.02 8.86
CA SER A 274 10.77 -1.60 10.10
C SER A 274 12.17 -2.18 9.91
N LYS A 275 12.44 -2.70 8.70
CA LYS A 275 13.73 -3.23 8.28
C LYS A 275 14.00 -2.84 6.83
N THR A 276 15.26 -2.64 6.51
CA THR A 276 15.72 -2.35 5.16
C THR A 276 16.80 -3.34 4.75
N SER A 277 16.76 -3.80 3.51
CA SER A 277 17.84 -4.58 2.89
C SER A 277 18.36 -3.84 1.66
N LEU A 278 19.68 -3.80 1.52
CA LEU A 278 20.38 -3.32 0.34
C LEU A 278 21.15 -4.48 -0.25
N ARG A 279 20.96 -4.74 -1.54
CA ARG A 279 21.71 -5.76 -2.31
C ARG A 279 22.16 -5.17 -3.64
N ILE A 280 23.34 -5.55 -4.07
CA ILE A 280 23.88 -5.19 -5.38
C ILE A 280 24.41 -6.47 -6.00
N ASP A 281 24.00 -6.77 -7.23
CA ASP A 281 24.51 -7.93 -7.95
C ASP A 281 25.79 -7.60 -8.74
N GLY A 282 26.39 -8.61 -9.36
CA GLY A 282 27.62 -8.43 -10.15
C GLY A 282 27.46 -7.61 -11.43
N GLN A 283 26.22 -7.30 -11.84
CA GLN A 283 25.93 -6.43 -12.99
C GLN A 283 25.64 -4.99 -12.55
N GLY A 284 25.66 -4.70 -11.25
CA GLY A 284 25.39 -3.36 -10.73
C GLY A 284 23.91 -3.04 -10.56
N VAL A 285 23.02 -4.04 -10.59
CA VAL A 285 21.62 -3.82 -10.24
C VAL A 285 21.50 -3.66 -8.73
N LEU A 286 21.05 -2.50 -8.29
CA LEU A 286 20.77 -2.21 -6.88
C LEU A 286 19.34 -2.59 -6.55
N SER A 287 19.16 -3.38 -5.49
CA SER A 287 17.88 -3.66 -4.84
C SER A 287 17.82 -3.03 -3.46
N LEU A 288 16.76 -2.28 -3.21
CA LEU A 288 16.43 -1.71 -1.91
C LEU A 288 15.05 -2.23 -1.49
N GLN A 289 15.01 -3.07 -0.46
CA GLN A 289 13.79 -3.65 0.07
C GLN A 289 13.44 -3.07 1.42
N PHE A 290 12.22 -2.60 1.56
CA PHE A 290 11.67 -1.96 2.75
C PHE A 290 10.53 -2.81 3.30
N LEU A 291 10.72 -3.35 4.50
CA LEU A 291 9.72 -4.17 5.19
C LEU A 291 8.67 -3.26 5.83
N SER A 292 7.40 -3.45 5.48
CA SER A 292 6.27 -2.76 6.09
C SER A 292 5.41 -3.75 6.85
N THR A 293 5.41 -3.62 8.17
CA THR A 293 4.69 -4.53 9.08
C THR A 293 3.33 -3.95 9.44
N SER A 294 2.27 -4.76 9.34
CA SER A 294 0.91 -4.40 9.73
C SER A 294 0.23 -5.55 10.47
N PRO A 295 -0.73 -5.30 11.37
CA PRO A 295 -1.48 -6.38 12.01
C PRO A 295 -2.47 -6.99 11.02
N SER A 296 -2.51 -8.32 10.94
CA SER A 296 -3.54 -9.02 10.17
C SER A 296 -4.91 -8.81 10.81
N PRO A 297 -5.94 -8.49 10.03
CA PRO A 297 -7.28 -8.30 10.57
C PRO A 297 -7.91 -9.59 11.11
N LYS A 298 -7.51 -10.77 10.59
CA LYS A 298 -8.07 -12.07 10.98
C LYS A 298 -7.51 -12.61 12.29
N THR A 299 -6.19 -12.55 12.44
CA THR A 299 -5.46 -13.21 13.51
C THR A 299 -4.87 -12.22 14.52
N GLY A 300 -4.80 -10.93 14.18
CA GLY A 300 -4.08 -9.91 14.94
C GLY A 300 -2.55 -10.06 14.90
N THR A 301 -2.01 -11.11 14.27
CA THR A 301 -0.57 -11.34 14.15
C THR A 301 0.04 -10.33 13.18
N GLN A 302 1.30 -9.96 13.39
CA GLN A 302 2.02 -9.14 12.44
C GLN A 302 2.18 -9.88 11.10
N VAL A 303 1.89 -9.17 10.01
CA VAL A 303 2.13 -9.60 8.63
C VAL A 303 3.00 -8.56 7.95
N ASP A 304 3.89 -9.06 7.10
CA ASP A 304 4.88 -8.23 6.43
C ASP A 304 4.56 -8.12 4.94
N SER A 305 4.50 -6.88 4.47
CA SER A 305 4.50 -6.54 3.06
C SER A 305 5.82 -5.86 2.72
N ILE A 306 6.22 -5.85 1.45
CA ILE A 306 7.53 -5.35 1.02
C ILE A 306 7.34 -4.25 -0.02
N VAL A 307 8.10 -3.17 0.10
CA VAL A 307 8.35 -2.25 -1.02
C VAL A 307 9.77 -2.50 -1.53
N ASP A 308 9.89 -3.01 -2.75
CA ASP A 308 11.17 -3.29 -3.44
C ASP A 308 11.42 -2.21 -4.50
N PHE A 309 12.66 -1.73 -4.56
CA PHE A 309 13.14 -0.88 -5.63
C PHE A 309 14.31 -1.54 -6.33
N ARG A 310 14.31 -1.52 -7.65
CA ARG A 310 15.44 -1.96 -8.48
C ARG A 310 15.92 -0.83 -9.36
N CYS A 311 17.22 -0.55 -9.30
CA CYS A 311 17.87 0.52 -10.03
C CYS A 311 19.01 -0.04 -10.88
N LEU A 312 19.09 0.38 -12.13
CA LEU A 312 20.30 0.17 -12.94
C LEU A 312 21.40 1.14 -12.51
N SER A 313 22.65 0.65 -12.49
CA SER A 313 23.81 1.50 -12.36
C SER A 313 23.97 2.41 -13.58
N ILE A 314 24.68 3.51 -13.38
CA ILE A 314 25.16 4.37 -14.46
C ILE A 314 26.51 3.81 -14.91
N ASP A 315 26.68 3.63 -16.21
CA ASP A 315 27.98 3.33 -16.80
C ASP A 315 28.87 4.58 -16.67
N ASP A 316 30.03 4.44 -16.04
CA ASP A 316 31.11 5.41 -16.18
C ASP A 316 31.72 5.20 -17.58
N GLU A 317 31.22 5.94 -18.59
CA GLU A 317 32.08 6.28 -19.71
C GLU A 317 33.16 7.24 -19.19
N MET A 318 34.27 6.67 -18.71
CA MET A 318 35.52 7.38 -18.45
C MET A 318 36.07 8.05 -19.72
#